data_AF-A0A8H5MPH4-F1
#
_entry.id   AF-A0A8H5MPH4-F1
#
_cell.length_a   1.000
_cell.length_b   1.000
_cell.length_c   1.000
_cell.angle_alpha   90.00
_cell.angle_beta   90.00
_cell.angle_gamma   90.00
#
_symmetry.space_group_name_H-M   'P 1'
#
loop_
_entity.id
_entity.type
_entity.pdbx_description
1 polymer ?
#
loop_
_entity_poly.entity_id
_entity_poly.type
_entity_poly.pdbx_seq_one_letter_code
_entity_poly.pdbx_strand_id
1 'polypeptide(L)'
;MKLSAAIITLSAGLATATPVFRGPAPDRHVSRSIKKRQVPQEHSHDIVLTITGEMLKLNNPKEIQDPVFGLLGDAAAKEGAGSVTNLACLKQETADQAFTNAKKIGDLRGMAGALLFQAIERNTAGVGVASKLCDEAAVNPEIGALTQHQDAASTGAGAINKAVTLELAKQLAGIGADPNLALLSGTFAPGDTSDTTGKGNSCDEEEPDLGCIFSQGLLVLDATEDEISSAVANVKPTFTGTGGIFATDLVNLASFSVASGTEVADLATIVNGAASGAASATGAASATDAAKATGTAETPAATSTGKAAENTAGAGAGAGKGCEAKSKTAASATLTPLPSRTSGASSKATGAANNAQGVNVQTFTGTLGGAPPPVISSNAEKPFSVNGNTFNGESVALGRSCDIQHNACADAANSGQLSGGVGQCETQLAACRAAIQ
;
A
#
# COMPACT_ATOMS: atom_id res chain seq x y z
N MET A 1 53.30 70.67 -10.97
CA MET A 1 52.25 71.34 -10.15
C MET A 1 52.09 70.51 -8.88
N LYS A 2 52.53 71.04 -7.74
CA LYS A 2 51.68 71.56 -6.63
C LYS A 2 51.05 70.47 -5.73
N LEU A 3 51.55 70.47 -4.48
CA LEU A 3 50.83 70.18 -3.22
C LEU A 3 50.58 68.69 -2.89
N SER A 4 50.55 68.23 -1.63
CA SER A 4 51.00 68.82 -0.35
C SER A 4 51.18 67.71 0.70
N ALA A 5 51.92 67.99 1.79
CA ALA A 5 51.99 67.10 2.94
C ALA A 5 50.74 67.22 3.84
N ALA A 6 50.32 66.12 4.47
CA ALA A 6 49.37 66.11 5.58
C ALA A 6 49.69 64.96 6.56
N ILE A 7 50.48 65.32 7.59
CA ILE A 7 50.16 65.16 9.03
C ILE A 7 49.55 63.81 9.46
N ILE A 8 50.35 63.05 10.22
CA ILE A 8 49.93 61.89 11.02
C ILE A 8 49.41 62.42 12.37
N THR A 9 48.16 62.10 12.72
CA THR A 9 47.61 62.27 14.08
C THR A 9 47.29 60.92 14.69
N LEU A 10 48.12 60.50 15.66
CA LEU A 10 47.95 59.27 16.42
C LEU A 10 47.01 59.54 17.61
N SER A 11 45.81 58.95 17.61
CA SER A 11 44.87 59.02 18.73
C SER A 11 44.68 57.63 19.35
N ALA A 12 45.21 57.44 20.57
CA ALA A 12 45.07 56.20 21.31
C ALA A 12 43.72 56.16 22.05
N GLY A 13 42.78 55.34 21.55
CA GLY A 13 41.50 55.06 22.21
C GLY A 13 41.60 53.81 23.09
N LEU A 14 41.59 53.98 24.40
CA LEU A 14 41.65 52.88 25.37
C LEU A 14 40.25 52.29 25.59
N ALA A 15 39.94 51.16 24.96
CA ALA A 15 38.66 50.46 25.11
C ALA A 15 38.72 49.42 26.24
N THR A 16 37.91 49.60 27.28
CA THR A 16 37.76 48.65 28.40
C THR A 16 36.85 47.48 28.00
N ALA A 17 37.40 46.27 27.95
CA ALA A 17 36.63 45.06 27.68
C ALA A 17 36.01 44.50 28.98
N THR A 18 34.68 44.56 29.09
CA THR A 18 33.91 43.75 30.06
C THR A 18 33.40 42.48 29.37
N PRO A 19 33.59 41.28 29.96
CA PRO A 19 33.09 40.05 29.36
C PRO A 19 31.58 39.89 29.60
N VAL A 20 30.78 40.11 28.55
CA VAL A 20 29.36 39.73 28.57
C VAL A 20 29.25 38.22 28.39
N PHE A 21 28.84 37.53 29.46
CA PHE A 21 28.46 36.11 29.39
C PHE A 21 27.29 35.94 28.41
N ARG A 22 27.55 35.28 27.28
CA ARG A 22 26.52 34.93 26.29
C ARG A 22 26.11 33.48 26.52
N GLY A 23 24.94 33.29 27.14
CA GLY A 23 24.33 31.96 27.28
C GLY A 23 24.07 31.31 25.91
N PRO A 24 23.93 29.97 25.86
CA PRO A 24 23.67 29.27 24.61
C PRO A 24 22.35 29.76 24.00
N ALA A 25 22.39 30.15 22.73
CA ALA A 25 21.16 30.38 21.98
C ALA A 25 20.46 29.01 21.81
N PRO A 26 19.12 28.92 21.97
CA PRO A 26 18.40 27.70 21.66
C PRO A 26 18.58 27.39 20.17
N ASP A 27 18.91 26.13 19.86
CA ASP A 27 19.02 25.68 18.48
C ASP A 27 17.71 25.97 17.76
N ARG A 28 17.77 26.89 16.80
CA ARG A 28 16.71 27.03 15.81
C ARG A 28 16.76 25.77 14.96
N HIS A 29 15.97 24.78 15.34
CA HIS A 29 15.50 23.77 14.42
C HIS A 29 14.94 24.49 13.20
N VAL A 30 15.74 24.53 12.14
CA VAL A 30 15.26 24.88 10.81
C VAL A 30 14.39 23.69 10.41
N SER A 31 13.13 23.74 10.85
CA SER A 31 12.08 22.92 10.30
C SER A 31 12.02 23.30 8.82
N ARG A 32 12.72 22.51 8.00
CA ARG A 32 12.46 22.49 6.57
C ARG A 32 11.05 21.96 6.47
N SER A 33 10.09 22.89 6.41
CA SER A 33 8.80 22.62 5.82
C SER A 33 9.11 22.13 4.41
N ILE A 34 9.17 20.81 4.28
CA ILE A 34 8.91 20.14 3.02
C ILE A 34 7.49 20.60 2.72
N LYS A 35 7.35 21.62 1.87
CA LYS A 35 6.09 21.84 1.19
C LYS A 35 5.83 20.52 0.48
N LYS A 36 4.90 19.71 1.01
CA LYS A 36 4.32 18.61 0.24
C LYS A 36 4.01 19.23 -1.11
N ARG A 37 4.58 18.70 -2.19
CA ARG A 37 4.01 19.00 -3.50
C ARG A 37 2.59 18.48 -3.39
N GLN A 38 1.60 19.34 -3.57
CA GLN A 38 0.25 18.88 -3.82
C GLN A 38 0.34 18.16 -5.16
N VAL A 39 0.58 16.87 -5.07
CA VAL A 39 0.37 15.91 -6.15
C VAL A 39 -1.08 16.06 -6.60
N PRO A 40 -1.39 15.89 -7.88
CA PRO A 40 -2.79 15.91 -8.30
C PRO A 40 -3.52 14.83 -7.50
N GLN A 41 -4.66 15.23 -6.95
CA GLN A 41 -5.19 14.68 -5.70
C GLN A 41 -6.12 13.48 -6.01
N GLU A 42 -5.92 12.37 -5.30
CA GLU A 42 -6.77 11.16 -5.35
C GLU A 42 -6.84 10.53 -3.95
N HIS A 43 -7.27 11.32 -2.95
CA HIS A 43 -7.19 10.91 -1.53
C HIS A 43 -8.32 9.99 -1.05
N SER A 44 -9.15 9.49 -1.97
CA SER A 44 -10.26 8.57 -1.68
C SER A 44 -9.81 7.33 -0.89
N HIS A 45 -8.72 6.69 -1.32
CA HIS A 45 -8.20 5.43 -0.77
C HIS A 45 -6.80 5.62 -0.16
N ASP A 46 -6.63 6.65 0.67
CA ASP A 46 -5.33 7.09 1.18
C ASP A 46 -4.54 6.01 1.96
N ILE A 47 -5.22 5.06 2.62
CA ILE A 47 -4.56 3.89 3.24
C ILE A 47 -3.88 3.00 2.18
N VAL A 48 -4.52 2.81 1.03
CA VAL A 48 -4.01 1.99 -0.09
C VAL A 48 -2.81 2.68 -0.74
N LEU A 49 -2.89 4.01 -0.93
CA LEU A 49 -1.76 4.83 -1.36
C LEU A 49 -0.58 4.76 -0.39
N THR A 50 -0.84 4.86 0.91
CA THR A 50 0.18 4.83 1.97
C THR A 50 0.91 3.48 2.00
N ILE A 51 0.18 2.36 2.06
CA ILE A 51 0.77 1.01 2.05
C ILE A 51 1.59 0.78 0.77
N THR A 52 1.02 1.09 -0.40
CA THR A 52 1.69 0.90 -1.69
C THR A 52 2.94 1.77 -1.80
N GLY A 53 2.88 3.01 -1.29
CA GLY A 53 3.99 3.96 -1.30
C GLY A 53 5.12 3.56 -0.38
N GLU A 54 4.85 2.98 0.79
CA GLU A 54 5.85 2.38 1.67
C GLU A 54 6.61 1.26 0.94
N MET A 55 5.88 0.33 0.31
CA MET A 55 6.46 -0.81 -0.39
C MET A 55 7.22 -0.42 -1.66
N LEU A 56 6.70 0.53 -2.45
CA LEU A 56 7.37 1.07 -3.64
C LEU A 56 8.75 1.64 -3.28
N LYS A 57 8.82 2.42 -2.19
CA LYS A 57 10.07 3.09 -1.73
C LYS A 57 11.19 2.12 -1.34
N LEU A 58 10.90 0.85 -1.05
CA LEU A 58 11.92 -0.16 -0.73
C LEU A 58 12.85 -0.47 -1.91
N ASN A 59 12.33 -0.43 -3.14
CA ASN A 59 13.08 -0.59 -4.38
C ASN A 59 12.22 -0.09 -5.56
N ASN A 60 12.58 1.07 -6.11
CA ASN A 60 11.85 1.76 -7.16
C ASN A 60 12.76 2.00 -8.39
N PRO A 61 13.08 0.95 -9.17
CA PRO A 61 14.02 1.06 -10.29
C PRO A 61 13.46 1.90 -11.45
N LYS A 62 12.14 2.13 -11.50
CA LYS A 62 11.49 2.95 -12.53
C LYS A 62 11.36 4.43 -12.17
N GLU A 63 11.78 4.83 -10.96
CA GLU A 63 11.70 6.20 -10.44
C GLU A 63 10.27 6.79 -10.44
N ILE A 64 9.26 5.93 -10.21
CA ILE A 64 7.85 6.35 -10.06
C ILE A 64 7.74 7.27 -8.84
N GLN A 65 7.23 8.49 -9.00
CA GLN A 65 7.38 9.53 -7.97
C GLN A 65 6.52 9.27 -6.73
N ASP A 66 5.26 8.90 -6.93
CA ASP A 66 4.29 8.59 -5.87
C ASP A 66 3.16 7.69 -6.44
N PRO A 67 2.60 6.72 -5.70
CA PRO A 67 1.53 5.86 -6.20
C PRO A 67 0.29 6.59 -6.70
N VAL A 68 -0.02 7.79 -6.17
CA VAL A 68 -1.19 8.58 -6.60
C VAL A 68 -1.20 8.80 -8.11
N PHE A 69 -0.03 8.91 -8.74
CA PHE A 69 0.09 9.11 -10.19
C PHE A 69 -0.40 7.92 -11.03
N GLY A 70 -0.46 6.72 -10.46
CA GLY A 70 -1.08 5.55 -11.11
C GLY A 70 -2.61 5.61 -11.13
N LEU A 71 -3.24 6.34 -10.21
CA LEU A 71 -4.70 6.49 -10.13
C LEU A 71 -5.23 7.64 -11.00
N LEU A 72 -4.36 8.59 -11.36
CA LEU A 72 -4.70 9.75 -12.19
C LEU A 72 -4.82 9.39 -13.69
N GLY A 73 -5.59 10.20 -14.42
CA GLY A 73 -5.63 10.19 -15.88
C GLY A 73 -4.28 10.57 -16.54
N ASP A 74 -4.06 10.11 -17.79
CA ASP A 74 -2.76 10.11 -18.48
C ASP A 74 -2.00 11.44 -18.44
N ALA A 75 -2.70 12.57 -18.55
CA ALA A 75 -2.08 13.90 -18.55
C ALA A 75 -1.30 14.19 -17.26
N ALA A 76 -1.88 13.82 -16.11
CA ALA A 76 -1.31 14.05 -14.79
C ALA A 76 -0.39 12.88 -14.36
N ALA A 77 -0.77 11.64 -14.68
CA ALA A 77 0.05 10.43 -14.49
C ALA A 77 1.48 10.60 -15.03
N LYS A 78 1.62 11.26 -16.19
CA LYS A 78 2.90 11.56 -16.84
C LYS A 78 3.89 12.33 -15.95
N GLU A 79 3.43 13.17 -15.02
CA GLU A 79 4.31 13.96 -14.16
C GLU A 79 5.04 13.10 -13.11
N GLY A 80 4.46 11.97 -12.73
CA GLY A 80 5.01 11.04 -11.75
C GLY A 80 5.45 9.67 -12.29
N ALA A 81 5.28 9.41 -13.60
CA ALA A 81 5.53 8.12 -14.22
C ALA A 81 6.98 7.61 -14.16
N GLY A 82 7.94 8.51 -13.89
CA GLY A 82 9.37 8.18 -13.93
C GLY A 82 9.78 7.71 -15.32
N SER A 83 10.19 6.47 -15.44
CA SER A 83 10.56 5.80 -16.70
C SER A 83 9.44 4.96 -17.33
N VAL A 84 8.25 4.88 -16.72
CA VAL A 84 7.09 4.19 -17.34
C VAL A 84 6.58 5.01 -18.53
N THR A 85 6.62 4.44 -19.72
CA THR A 85 6.17 5.10 -20.96
C THR A 85 4.71 4.82 -21.30
N ASN A 86 4.18 3.66 -20.92
CA ASN A 86 2.78 3.30 -21.12
C ASN A 86 1.96 3.72 -19.90
N LEU A 87 1.33 4.89 -19.98
CA LEU A 87 0.67 5.51 -18.83
C LEU A 87 -0.59 4.75 -18.37
N ALA A 88 -1.21 3.96 -19.26
CA ALA A 88 -2.27 3.02 -18.85
C ALA A 88 -1.75 1.88 -17.96
N CYS A 89 -0.46 1.54 -18.08
CA CYS A 89 0.21 0.56 -17.25
C CYS A 89 0.89 1.14 -16.00
N LEU A 90 0.97 2.47 -15.82
CA LEU A 90 1.61 3.07 -14.64
C LEU A 90 1.03 2.56 -13.32
N LYS A 91 -0.28 2.33 -13.28
CA LYS A 91 -0.97 1.71 -12.14
C LYS A 91 -0.43 0.30 -11.86
N GLN A 92 -0.47 -0.57 -12.86
CA GLN A 92 0.01 -1.94 -12.75
C GLN A 92 1.48 -2.00 -12.38
N GLU A 93 2.33 -1.19 -13.01
CA GLU A 93 3.77 -1.09 -12.73
C GLU A 93 4.07 -0.66 -11.28
N THR A 94 3.28 0.27 -10.75
CA THR A 94 3.36 0.69 -9.35
C THR A 94 2.96 -0.45 -8.42
N ALA A 95 1.83 -1.11 -8.70
CA ALA A 95 1.30 -2.23 -7.90
C ALA A 95 2.27 -3.42 -7.90
N ASP A 96 2.76 -3.79 -9.07
CA ASP A 96 3.62 -4.95 -9.32
C ASP A 96 5.00 -4.78 -8.68
N GLN A 97 5.57 -3.57 -8.74
CA GLN A 97 6.82 -3.25 -8.04
C GLN A 97 6.63 -3.25 -6.51
N ALA A 98 5.53 -2.69 -6.00
CA ALA A 98 5.20 -2.69 -4.57
C ALA A 98 4.98 -4.12 -4.05
N PHE A 99 4.18 -4.94 -4.76
CA PHE A 99 3.93 -6.34 -4.42
C PHE A 99 5.22 -7.17 -4.43
N THR A 100 6.08 -7.00 -5.45
CA THR A 100 7.42 -7.62 -5.50
C THR A 100 8.24 -7.31 -4.25
N ASN A 101 8.23 -6.04 -3.82
CA ASN A 101 9.00 -5.60 -2.67
C ASN A 101 8.46 -6.16 -1.35
N ALA A 102 7.13 -6.15 -1.17
CA ALA A 102 6.45 -6.70 0.00
C ALA A 102 6.65 -8.24 0.12
N LYS A 103 6.44 -8.97 -0.98
CA LYS A 103 6.61 -10.43 -1.08
C LYS A 103 8.05 -10.87 -0.78
N LYS A 104 9.04 -10.05 -1.16
CA LYS A 104 10.46 -10.27 -0.84
C LYS A 104 10.79 -10.17 0.65
N ILE A 105 10.04 -9.38 1.43
CA ILE A 105 10.26 -9.20 2.87
C ILE A 105 9.27 -9.95 3.77
N GLY A 106 8.25 -10.60 3.20
CA GLY A 106 7.23 -11.32 3.96
C GLY A 106 6.09 -10.44 4.49
N ASP A 107 5.96 -9.20 4.00
CA ASP A 107 4.95 -8.24 4.48
C ASP A 107 3.59 -8.50 3.82
N LEU A 108 2.67 -9.07 4.60
CA LEU A 108 1.33 -9.42 4.13
C LEU A 108 0.43 -8.19 3.94
N ARG A 109 0.60 -7.13 4.76
CA ARG A 109 -0.08 -5.84 4.57
C ARG A 109 0.41 -5.18 3.28
N GLY A 110 1.72 -5.17 3.04
CA GLY A 110 2.31 -4.64 1.81
C GLY A 110 1.80 -5.34 0.55
N MET A 111 1.69 -6.68 0.57
CA MET A 111 1.12 -7.45 -0.54
C MET A 111 -0.37 -7.18 -0.73
N ALA A 112 -1.16 -7.16 0.36
CA ALA A 112 -2.59 -6.87 0.29
C ALA A 112 -2.87 -5.43 -0.21
N GLY A 113 -2.11 -4.44 0.25
CA GLY A 113 -2.21 -3.06 -0.19
C GLY A 113 -1.88 -2.87 -1.67
N ALA A 114 -0.89 -3.60 -2.20
CA ALA A 114 -0.58 -3.57 -3.63
C ALA A 114 -1.68 -4.24 -4.49
N LEU A 115 -2.32 -5.31 -4.00
CA LEU A 115 -3.48 -5.91 -4.67
C LEU A 115 -4.71 -4.97 -4.65
N LEU A 116 -4.99 -4.34 -3.51
CA LEU A 116 -6.01 -3.29 -3.40
C LEU A 116 -5.74 -2.14 -4.37
N PHE A 117 -4.49 -1.67 -4.44
CA PHE A 117 -4.07 -0.62 -5.37
C PHE A 117 -4.27 -1.04 -6.83
N GLN A 118 -3.95 -2.28 -7.21
CA GLN A 118 -4.23 -2.79 -8.56
C GLN A 118 -5.74 -2.84 -8.87
N ALA A 119 -6.57 -3.09 -7.87
CA ALA A 119 -8.02 -3.21 -8.04
C ALA A 119 -8.79 -1.87 -8.08
N ILE A 120 -8.50 -0.88 -7.22
CA ILE A 120 -9.29 0.37 -7.11
C ILE A 120 -9.45 1.12 -8.44
N GLU A 121 -10.39 2.05 -8.53
CA GLU A 121 -10.61 2.81 -9.75
C GLU A 121 -9.36 3.58 -10.21
N ARG A 122 -9.23 3.78 -11.53
CA ARG A 122 -8.32 4.77 -12.11
C ARG A 122 -9.15 5.88 -12.75
N ASN A 123 -8.98 7.10 -12.27
CA ASN A 123 -9.75 8.25 -12.72
C ASN A 123 -9.47 8.63 -14.18
N THR A 124 -10.51 9.15 -14.82
CA THR A 124 -10.51 9.58 -16.22
C THR A 124 -10.91 11.05 -16.33
N ALA A 125 -11.05 11.56 -17.55
CA ALA A 125 -11.32 12.99 -17.79
C ALA A 125 -12.82 13.37 -17.73
N GLY A 126 -13.69 12.52 -17.19
CA GLY A 126 -15.12 12.80 -17.03
C GLY A 126 -15.94 11.62 -16.53
N VAL A 127 -17.09 11.92 -15.92
CA VAL A 127 -17.98 10.92 -15.31
C VAL A 127 -18.53 9.96 -16.36
N GLY A 128 -18.50 8.66 -16.06
CA GLY A 128 -18.95 7.58 -16.92
C GLY A 128 -17.98 7.22 -18.07
N VAL A 129 -16.74 7.70 -18.01
CA VAL A 129 -15.69 7.36 -18.98
C VAL A 129 -14.84 6.22 -18.42
N ALA A 130 -14.92 5.05 -19.06
CA ALA A 130 -14.10 3.90 -18.74
C ALA A 130 -12.60 4.18 -18.88
N SER A 131 -11.80 3.69 -17.93
CA SER A 131 -10.36 3.87 -17.90
C SER A 131 -9.65 2.90 -18.85
N LYS A 132 -8.61 3.36 -19.56
CA LYS A 132 -7.82 2.48 -20.43
C LYS A 132 -7.14 1.41 -19.57
N LEU A 133 -7.34 0.14 -19.93
CA LEU A 133 -6.67 -1.00 -19.29
C LEU A 133 -5.18 -1.07 -19.70
N CYS A 134 -4.36 -1.65 -18.82
CA CYS A 134 -2.98 -2.01 -19.17
C CYS A 134 -2.96 -3.20 -20.14
N ASP A 135 -2.11 -3.13 -21.15
CA ASP A 135 -1.90 -4.12 -22.21
C ASP A 135 -0.56 -4.88 -22.06
N GLU A 136 0.20 -4.62 -20.99
CA GLU A 136 1.48 -5.27 -20.68
C GLU A 136 1.31 -6.34 -19.59
N ALA A 137 2.11 -7.41 -19.65
CA ALA A 137 2.07 -8.48 -18.65
C ALA A 137 2.76 -8.08 -17.34
N ALA A 138 2.07 -8.25 -16.20
CA ALA A 138 2.66 -8.08 -14.88
C ALA A 138 3.73 -9.16 -14.58
N VAL A 139 4.72 -8.82 -13.75
CA VAL A 139 5.74 -9.76 -13.25
C VAL A 139 5.14 -10.72 -12.22
N ASN A 140 4.25 -10.25 -11.35
CA ASN A 140 3.55 -11.09 -10.39
C ASN A 140 2.20 -11.56 -10.96
N PRO A 141 1.94 -12.87 -11.01
CA PRO A 141 0.67 -13.40 -11.51
C PRO A 141 -0.53 -12.97 -10.64
N GLU A 142 -0.33 -12.68 -9.36
CA GLU A 142 -1.38 -12.18 -8.48
C GLU A 142 -1.86 -10.77 -8.88
N ILE A 143 -0.95 -9.94 -9.41
CA ILE A 143 -1.26 -8.60 -9.95
C ILE A 143 -1.82 -8.74 -11.37
N GLY A 144 -1.24 -9.62 -12.19
CA GLY A 144 -1.69 -9.90 -13.56
C GLY A 144 -3.03 -10.63 -13.67
N ALA A 145 -3.56 -11.19 -12.56
CA ALA A 145 -4.93 -11.71 -12.49
C ALA A 145 -5.99 -10.60 -12.36
N LEU A 146 -5.57 -9.37 -12.04
CA LEU A 146 -6.44 -8.24 -11.74
C LEU A 146 -6.34 -7.14 -12.80
N THR A 147 -7.45 -6.44 -12.98
CA THR A 147 -7.55 -5.15 -13.67
C THR A 147 -8.21 -4.15 -12.71
N GLN A 148 -8.28 -2.87 -13.08
CA GLN A 148 -8.95 -1.86 -12.27
C GLN A 148 -10.49 -1.87 -12.37
N HIS A 149 -11.13 -1.42 -11.28
CA HIS A 149 -12.51 -0.93 -11.29
C HIS A 149 -12.66 0.20 -12.32
N GLN A 150 -13.87 0.32 -12.86
CA GLN A 150 -14.29 1.37 -13.77
C GLN A 150 -15.21 2.35 -13.04
N ASP A 151 -15.22 3.61 -13.49
CA ASP A 151 -16.19 4.63 -13.08
C ASP A 151 -17.60 4.02 -13.10
N ALA A 152 -18.29 4.10 -11.96
CA ALA A 152 -19.57 3.42 -11.72
C ALA A 152 -20.71 3.88 -12.65
N ALA A 153 -20.60 5.05 -13.30
CA ALA A 153 -21.53 5.51 -14.33
C ALA A 153 -21.18 4.99 -15.74
N SER A 154 -20.05 4.30 -15.92
CA SER A 154 -19.66 3.68 -17.19
C SER A 154 -20.55 2.49 -17.54
N THR A 155 -20.76 2.28 -18.84
CA THR A 155 -21.55 1.13 -19.33
C THR A 155 -20.92 -0.20 -18.89
N GLY A 156 -21.67 -1.01 -18.14
CA GLY A 156 -21.23 -2.32 -17.64
C GLY A 156 -20.35 -2.28 -16.39
N ALA A 157 -20.08 -1.10 -15.81
CA ALA A 157 -19.17 -0.93 -14.67
C ALA A 157 -19.47 -1.88 -13.51
N GLY A 158 -20.73 -1.94 -13.03
CA GLY A 158 -21.09 -2.80 -11.88
C GLY A 158 -20.76 -4.29 -12.06
N ALA A 159 -20.89 -4.84 -13.27
CA ALA A 159 -20.54 -6.23 -13.54
C ALA A 159 -19.01 -6.45 -13.62
N ILE A 160 -18.26 -5.45 -14.11
CA ILE A 160 -16.79 -5.46 -14.17
C ILE A 160 -16.22 -5.30 -12.76
N ASN A 161 -16.70 -4.32 -12.00
CA ASN A 161 -16.27 -3.99 -10.64
C ASN A 161 -16.53 -5.15 -9.67
N LYS A 162 -17.73 -5.75 -9.71
CA LYS A 162 -18.01 -7.00 -8.99
C LYS A 162 -17.03 -8.11 -9.36
N ALA A 163 -16.72 -8.29 -10.65
CA ALA A 163 -15.75 -9.29 -11.08
C ALA A 163 -14.32 -9.02 -10.57
N VAL A 164 -13.87 -7.75 -10.60
CA VAL A 164 -12.57 -7.32 -10.01
C VAL A 164 -12.55 -7.60 -8.52
N THR A 165 -13.57 -7.19 -7.77
CA THR A 165 -13.68 -7.40 -6.31
C THR A 165 -13.67 -8.90 -5.96
N LEU A 166 -14.41 -9.74 -6.69
CA LEU A 166 -14.45 -11.19 -6.43
C LEU A 166 -13.14 -11.90 -6.81
N GLU A 167 -12.38 -11.42 -7.80
CA GLU A 167 -11.05 -11.96 -8.09
C GLU A 167 -10.01 -11.46 -7.08
N LEU A 168 -10.06 -10.18 -6.68
CA LEU A 168 -9.21 -9.61 -5.64
C LEU A 168 -9.33 -10.41 -4.33
N ALA A 169 -10.56 -10.79 -3.94
CA ALA A 169 -10.80 -11.64 -2.78
C ALA A 169 -10.05 -12.98 -2.86
N LYS A 170 -10.01 -13.61 -4.04
CA LYS A 170 -9.25 -14.85 -4.27
C LYS A 170 -7.74 -14.62 -4.21
N GLN A 171 -7.24 -13.52 -4.77
CA GLN A 171 -5.81 -13.20 -4.70
C GLN A 171 -5.37 -12.94 -3.25
N LEU A 172 -6.17 -12.19 -2.47
CA LEU A 172 -5.96 -11.96 -1.04
C LEU A 172 -5.97 -13.27 -0.24
N ALA A 173 -7.00 -14.11 -0.40
CA ALA A 173 -7.04 -15.43 0.23
C ALA A 173 -5.89 -16.34 -0.20
N GLY A 174 -5.46 -16.24 -1.47
CA GLY A 174 -4.34 -17.00 -2.04
C GLY A 174 -2.97 -16.64 -1.44
N ILE A 175 -2.80 -15.41 -0.96
CA ILE A 175 -1.61 -14.97 -0.21
C ILE A 175 -1.78 -15.10 1.32
N GLY A 176 -2.96 -15.48 1.80
CA GLY A 176 -3.29 -15.62 3.23
C GLY A 176 -3.73 -14.32 3.92
N ALA A 177 -4.07 -13.28 3.16
CA ALA A 177 -4.68 -12.06 3.68
C ALA A 177 -6.20 -12.22 3.87
N ASP A 178 -6.82 -11.27 4.58
CA ASP A 178 -8.27 -11.21 4.73
C ASP A 178 -8.96 -10.94 3.38
N PRO A 179 -9.82 -11.85 2.86
CA PRO A 179 -10.52 -11.65 1.60
C PRO A 179 -11.56 -10.53 1.66
N ASN A 180 -12.08 -10.18 2.85
CA ASN A 180 -13.05 -9.09 2.99
C ASN A 180 -12.41 -7.71 2.73
N LEU A 181 -11.08 -7.58 2.72
CA LEU A 181 -10.41 -6.35 2.26
C LEU A 181 -10.82 -5.99 0.82
N ALA A 182 -11.20 -6.97 -0.02
CA ALA A 182 -11.63 -6.71 -1.39
C ALA A 182 -12.83 -5.77 -1.48
N LEU A 183 -13.71 -5.79 -0.47
CA LEU A 183 -14.86 -4.89 -0.37
C LEU A 183 -14.44 -3.42 -0.23
N LEU A 184 -13.21 -3.16 0.23
CA LEU A 184 -12.62 -1.82 0.36
C LEU A 184 -11.96 -1.31 -0.93
N SER A 185 -12.08 -2.05 -2.04
CA SER A 185 -11.64 -1.58 -3.37
C SER A 185 -12.76 -1.00 -4.23
N GLY A 186 -13.99 -1.00 -3.72
CA GLY A 186 -15.16 -0.45 -4.41
C GLY A 186 -15.07 1.05 -4.64
N THR A 187 -15.96 1.56 -5.49
CA THR A 187 -15.97 2.98 -5.89
C THR A 187 -17.16 3.74 -5.28
N PHE A 188 -17.29 5.01 -5.64
CA PHE A 188 -18.40 5.88 -5.28
C PHE A 188 -19.70 5.44 -5.99
N ALA A 189 -20.84 5.90 -5.50
CA ALA A 189 -22.09 5.76 -6.25
C ALA A 189 -21.98 6.42 -7.65
N PRO A 190 -22.65 5.88 -8.68
CA PRO A 190 -22.61 6.44 -10.04
C PRO A 190 -22.89 7.94 -10.08
N GLY A 191 -21.98 8.71 -10.70
CA GLY A 191 -22.15 10.15 -10.90
C GLY A 191 -23.10 10.47 -12.06
N ASP A 192 -23.44 11.75 -12.21
CA ASP A 192 -24.17 12.23 -13.38
C ASP A 192 -23.19 12.39 -14.57
N THR A 193 -23.41 11.63 -15.65
CA THR A 193 -22.60 11.72 -16.89
C THR A 193 -22.65 13.09 -17.59
N SER A 194 -23.55 13.99 -17.19
CA SER A 194 -23.59 15.39 -17.63
C SER A 194 -22.74 16.34 -16.78
N ASP A 195 -22.12 15.85 -15.70
CA ASP A 195 -21.18 16.62 -14.88
C ASP A 195 -19.89 16.95 -15.64
N THR A 196 -19.78 18.21 -16.06
CA THR A 196 -18.59 18.74 -16.74
C THR A 196 -17.43 19.10 -15.80
N THR A 197 -17.60 18.99 -14.48
CA THR A 197 -16.49 19.17 -13.52
C THR A 197 -15.59 17.94 -13.43
N GLY A 198 -16.10 16.76 -13.82
CA GLY A 198 -15.39 15.49 -13.71
C GLY A 198 -15.23 14.98 -12.28
N LYS A 199 -15.87 15.62 -11.28
CA LYS A 199 -15.78 15.19 -9.88
C LYS A 199 -16.77 14.07 -9.56
N GLY A 200 -17.97 14.10 -10.14
CA GLY A 200 -19.04 13.18 -9.76
C GLY A 200 -19.29 13.21 -8.25
N ASN A 201 -19.41 12.02 -7.64
CA ASN A 201 -19.63 11.86 -6.21
C ASN A 201 -18.33 11.73 -5.39
N SER A 202 -17.16 12.05 -5.96
CA SER A 202 -15.87 11.81 -5.30
C SER A 202 -15.62 12.73 -4.10
N CYS A 203 -14.74 12.28 -3.21
CA CYS A 203 -14.12 13.07 -2.15
C CYS A 203 -12.59 13.13 -2.39
N ASP A 204 -11.91 14.08 -1.74
CA ASP A 204 -10.49 14.34 -2.03
C ASP A 204 -9.71 14.89 -0.82
N GLU A 205 -10.24 14.71 0.37
CA GLU A 205 -9.61 15.13 1.61
C GLU A 205 -8.49 14.14 2.04
N GLU A 206 -7.25 14.63 2.20
CA GLU A 206 -6.10 13.83 2.68
C GLU A 206 -6.37 13.26 4.09
N GLU A 207 -6.51 11.94 4.18
CA GLU A 207 -6.78 11.18 5.41
C GLU A 207 -5.91 9.90 5.45
N PRO A 208 -4.59 10.01 5.71
CA PRO A 208 -3.61 8.94 5.45
C PRO A 208 -3.84 7.61 6.19
N ASP A 209 -4.54 7.66 7.33
CA ASP A 209 -4.86 6.47 8.13
C ASP A 209 -5.99 5.62 7.51
N LEU A 210 -6.79 6.18 6.58
CA LEU A 210 -7.95 5.50 6.00
C LEU A 210 -8.27 5.98 4.58
N GLY A 211 -8.80 7.19 4.43
CA GLY A 211 -9.24 7.78 3.17
C GLY A 211 -10.68 8.27 3.22
N CYS A 212 -10.94 9.38 2.55
CA CYS A 212 -12.20 10.11 2.67
C CYS A 212 -13.43 9.30 2.23
N ILE A 213 -13.28 8.30 1.34
CA ILE A 213 -14.39 7.48 0.85
C ILE A 213 -15.01 6.65 1.99
N PHE A 214 -14.17 6.24 2.94
CA PHE A 214 -14.56 5.42 4.08
C PHE A 214 -15.11 6.30 5.22
N SER A 215 -14.41 7.38 5.56
CA SER A 215 -14.78 8.25 6.69
C SER A 215 -16.07 9.04 6.46
N GLN A 216 -16.36 9.39 5.19
CA GLN A 216 -17.59 10.08 4.79
C GLN A 216 -18.73 9.11 4.43
N GLY A 217 -18.51 7.79 4.48
CA GLY A 217 -19.54 6.78 4.18
C GLY A 217 -19.94 6.70 2.70
N LEU A 218 -19.04 7.06 1.78
CA LEU A 218 -19.30 7.21 0.34
C LEU A 218 -19.03 5.95 -0.48
N LEU A 219 -18.34 4.97 0.10
CA LEU A 219 -18.02 3.69 -0.53
C LEU A 219 -19.30 2.90 -0.86
N VAL A 220 -19.38 2.39 -2.09
CA VAL A 220 -20.36 1.37 -2.48
C VAL A 220 -19.62 0.04 -2.60
N LEU A 221 -20.09 -0.97 -1.87
CA LEU A 221 -19.52 -2.32 -1.93
C LEU A 221 -19.97 -3.00 -3.23
N ASP A 222 -19.03 -3.36 -4.10
CA ASP A 222 -19.34 -4.06 -5.35
C ASP A 222 -19.76 -5.53 -5.16
N ALA A 223 -19.64 -6.09 -3.96
CA ALA A 223 -20.10 -7.42 -3.58
C ALA A 223 -20.55 -7.48 -2.11
N THR A 224 -21.20 -8.57 -1.72
CA THR A 224 -21.52 -8.92 -0.32
C THR A 224 -20.44 -9.80 0.32
N GLU A 225 -20.35 -9.81 1.66
CA GLU A 225 -19.47 -10.74 2.39
C GLU A 225 -19.80 -12.22 2.09
N ASP A 226 -21.06 -12.56 1.80
CA ASP A 226 -21.47 -13.90 1.38
C ASP A 226 -20.95 -14.27 -0.02
N GLU A 227 -20.94 -13.32 -0.96
CA GLU A 227 -20.33 -13.51 -2.30
C GLU A 227 -18.80 -13.64 -2.20
N ILE A 228 -18.15 -12.87 -1.32
CA ILE A 228 -16.71 -12.99 -1.02
C ILE A 228 -16.39 -14.38 -0.46
N SER A 229 -17.10 -14.80 0.60
CA SER A 229 -16.97 -16.12 1.22
C SER A 229 -17.17 -17.26 0.21
N SER A 230 -18.17 -17.13 -0.67
CA SER A 230 -18.44 -18.07 -1.75
C SER A 230 -17.32 -18.12 -2.80
N ALA A 231 -16.75 -16.98 -3.18
CA ALA A 231 -15.68 -16.89 -4.17
C ALA A 231 -14.36 -17.51 -3.67
N VAL A 232 -14.07 -17.41 -2.37
CA VAL A 232 -12.81 -17.89 -1.77
C VAL A 232 -12.90 -19.29 -1.15
N ALA A 233 -14.08 -19.92 -1.09
CA ALA A 233 -14.32 -21.20 -0.39
C ALA A 233 -13.38 -22.35 -0.78
N ASN A 234 -12.78 -22.33 -1.98
CA ASN A 234 -11.82 -23.34 -2.46
C ASN A 234 -10.38 -22.81 -2.61
N VAL A 235 -10.13 -21.55 -2.28
CA VAL A 235 -8.81 -20.93 -2.32
C VAL A 235 -8.01 -21.38 -1.10
N LYS A 236 -6.75 -21.78 -1.31
CA LYS A 236 -5.83 -22.15 -0.25
C LYS A 236 -4.66 -21.17 -0.22
N PRO A 237 -4.30 -20.60 0.94
CA PRO A 237 -3.09 -19.80 1.07
C PRO A 237 -1.87 -20.58 0.58
N THR A 238 -1.14 -19.99 -0.36
CA THR A 238 0.13 -20.52 -0.90
C THR A 238 1.35 -19.79 -0.34
N PHE A 239 1.10 -18.70 0.40
CA PHE A 239 2.08 -17.85 1.05
C PHE A 239 1.81 -17.80 2.55
N THR A 240 2.82 -17.40 3.33
CA THR A 240 2.68 -17.15 4.76
C THR A 240 3.56 -15.96 5.11
N GLY A 241 2.94 -14.78 5.12
CA GLY A 241 3.57 -13.53 5.55
C GLY A 241 3.20 -13.16 6.99
N THR A 242 3.76 -12.05 7.46
CA THR A 242 3.47 -11.46 8.77
C THR A 242 2.80 -10.10 8.61
N GLY A 243 2.09 -9.64 9.65
CA GLY A 243 1.56 -8.27 9.71
C GLY A 243 0.39 -7.97 8.77
N GLY A 244 -0.52 -8.93 8.56
CA GLY A 244 -1.73 -8.71 7.76
C GLY A 244 -2.66 -7.64 8.36
N ILE A 245 -3.56 -7.11 7.52
CA ILE A 245 -4.67 -6.23 7.90
C ILE A 245 -6.00 -6.94 7.68
N PHE A 246 -7.05 -6.48 8.36
CA PHE A 246 -8.41 -7.01 8.27
C PHE A 246 -9.39 -5.88 7.97
N ALA A 247 -10.42 -6.12 7.15
CA ALA A 247 -11.39 -5.09 6.77
C ALA A 247 -12.14 -4.54 7.99
N THR A 248 -12.47 -5.40 8.95
CA THR A 248 -13.15 -5.05 10.21
C THR A 248 -12.28 -4.24 11.18
N ASP A 249 -10.95 -4.31 11.05
CA ASP A 249 -10.03 -3.48 11.85
C ASP A 249 -9.97 -2.04 11.29
N LEU A 250 -10.39 -1.84 10.03
CA LEU A 250 -10.38 -0.55 9.32
C LEU A 250 -11.74 0.15 9.34
N VAL A 251 -12.82 -0.58 9.06
CA VAL A 251 -14.18 -0.03 8.90
C VAL A 251 -15.26 -0.98 9.39
N ASN A 252 -16.46 -0.45 9.63
CA ASN A 252 -17.67 -1.26 9.75
C ASN A 252 -18.25 -1.51 8.36
N LEU A 253 -18.05 -2.70 7.78
CA LEU A 253 -18.57 -3.03 6.44
C LEU A 253 -20.09 -2.81 6.31
N ALA A 254 -20.85 -3.05 7.38
CA ALA A 254 -22.29 -2.88 7.40
C ALA A 254 -22.77 -1.41 7.40
N SER A 255 -21.89 -0.41 7.46
CA SER A 255 -22.28 1.00 7.27
C SER A 255 -22.33 1.44 5.80
N PHE A 256 -21.86 0.63 4.86
CA PHE A 256 -21.83 0.96 3.43
C PHE A 256 -22.99 0.29 2.67
N SER A 257 -23.42 0.93 1.59
CA SER A 257 -24.40 0.35 0.67
C SER A 257 -23.74 -0.67 -0.25
N VAL A 258 -24.46 -1.73 -0.62
CA VAL A 258 -24.02 -2.73 -1.62
C VAL A 258 -24.63 -2.42 -2.98
N ALA A 259 -23.85 -2.56 -4.06
CA ALA A 259 -24.33 -2.43 -5.42
C ALA A 259 -25.42 -3.47 -5.72
N SER A 260 -26.54 -3.04 -6.33
CA SER A 260 -27.73 -3.86 -6.55
C SER A 260 -27.64 -4.82 -7.75
N GLY A 261 -26.54 -4.79 -8.50
CA GLY A 261 -26.29 -5.65 -9.66
C GLY A 261 -25.95 -7.08 -9.27
N THR A 262 -26.58 -8.06 -9.95
CA THR A 262 -26.28 -9.50 -9.79
C THR A 262 -25.40 -10.06 -10.91
N GLU A 263 -25.16 -9.28 -11.97
CA GLU A 263 -24.29 -9.67 -13.08
C GLU A 263 -22.81 -9.62 -12.67
N VAL A 264 -22.02 -10.55 -13.20
CA VAL A 264 -20.56 -10.63 -13.00
C VAL A 264 -19.93 -10.83 -14.38
N ALA A 265 -18.99 -9.95 -14.75
CA ALA A 265 -18.28 -10.06 -16.02
C ALA A 265 -17.23 -11.18 -16.00
N ASP A 266 -16.88 -11.71 -17.18
CA ASP A 266 -15.74 -12.61 -17.31
C ASP A 266 -14.42 -11.82 -17.28
N LEU A 267 -13.86 -11.69 -16.08
CA LEU A 267 -12.62 -10.95 -15.85
C LEU A 267 -11.43 -11.53 -16.63
N ALA A 268 -11.37 -12.86 -16.81
CA ALA A 268 -10.28 -13.49 -17.54
C ALA A 268 -10.31 -13.08 -19.02
N THR A 269 -11.49 -12.99 -19.63
CA THR A 269 -11.63 -12.46 -20.99
C THR A 269 -11.25 -10.96 -21.06
N ILE A 270 -11.59 -10.16 -20.06
CA ILE A 270 -11.23 -8.73 -20.00
C ILE A 270 -9.70 -8.54 -19.93
N VAL A 271 -9.04 -9.21 -18.98
CA VAL A 271 -7.58 -9.14 -18.76
C VAL A 271 -6.81 -9.63 -20.00
N ASN A 272 -7.18 -10.79 -20.55
CA ASN A 272 -6.53 -11.32 -21.75
C ASN A 272 -6.81 -10.46 -23.00
N GLY A 273 -8.02 -9.87 -23.09
CA GLY A 273 -8.41 -8.97 -24.17
C GLY A 273 -7.60 -7.67 -24.19
N ALA A 274 -7.29 -7.12 -23.01
CA ALA A 274 -6.44 -5.93 -22.88
C ALA A 274 -5.04 -6.19 -23.46
N ALA A 275 -4.39 -7.28 -23.06
CA ALA A 275 -3.05 -7.66 -23.53
C ALA A 275 -2.98 -8.06 -25.02
N SER A 276 -4.12 -8.28 -25.69
CA SER A 276 -4.18 -8.82 -27.06
C SER A 276 -4.20 -7.76 -28.17
N GLY A 277 -4.38 -6.47 -27.85
CA GLY A 277 -3.98 -5.36 -28.72
C GLY A 277 -4.61 -5.25 -30.12
N ALA A 278 -5.92 -5.51 -30.32
CA ALA A 278 -6.81 -4.83 -31.30
C ALA A 278 -8.18 -5.51 -31.52
N ALA A 279 -9.20 -4.68 -31.78
CA ALA A 279 -10.56 -5.00 -32.29
C ALA A 279 -11.48 -5.82 -31.35
N SER A 280 -12.77 -5.51 -31.20
CA SER A 280 -13.58 -4.44 -31.80
C SER A 280 -14.69 -4.00 -30.84
N ALA A 281 -15.06 -2.72 -30.89
CA ALA A 281 -16.38 -2.30 -30.41
C ALA A 281 -17.46 -3.03 -31.22
N THR A 282 -18.30 -3.82 -30.54
CA THR A 282 -19.54 -4.39 -31.09
C THR A 282 -20.64 -4.37 -30.03
N GLY A 283 -21.09 -3.15 -29.69
CA GLY A 283 -22.40 -2.94 -29.07
C GLY A 283 -23.51 -3.22 -30.09
N ALA A 284 -23.66 -4.48 -30.51
CA ALA A 284 -24.75 -4.92 -31.37
C ALA A 284 -26.00 -5.14 -30.52
N ALA A 285 -27.08 -4.45 -30.85
CA ALA A 285 -28.37 -4.61 -30.18
C ALA A 285 -28.86 -6.06 -30.32
N SER A 286 -29.21 -6.69 -29.19
CA SER A 286 -29.89 -7.99 -29.22
C SER A 286 -31.35 -7.81 -29.65
N ALA A 287 -31.68 -8.36 -30.81
CA ALA A 287 -33.04 -8.72 -31.17
C ALA A 287 -33.10 -10.23 -31.42
N THR A 288 -34.18 -10.85 -30.93
CA THR A 288 -34.61 -12.23 -31.14
C THR A 288 -34.51 -12.67 -32.62
N ASP A 289 -34.37 -13.93 -33.00
CA ASP A 289 -35.13 -15.09 -32.48
C ASP A 289 -34.46 -16.45 -32.82
N ALA A 290 -35.00 -17.55 -32.31
CA ALA A 290 -34.45 -18.90 -32.44
C ALA A 290 -34.74 -19.57 -33.80
N ALA A 291 -33.75 -20.25 -34.38
CA ALA A 291 -33.96 -21.27 -35.41
C ALA A 291 -32.91 -22.41 -35.33
N LYS A 292 -33.39 -23.64 -35.45
CA LYS A 292 -32.65 -24.90 -35.33
C LYS A 292 -32.55 -25.59 -36.69
N ALA A 293 -31.34 -25.98 -37.13
CA ALA A 293 -31.03 -27.32 -37.72
C ALA A 293 -29.69 -27.37 -38.49
N THR A 294 -28.81 -28.28 -38.06
CA THR A 294 -28.15 -29.33 -38.85
C THR A 294 -27.55 -29.04 -40.24
N GLY A 295 -26.25 -29.36 -40.43
CA GLY A 295 -25.81 -29.97 -41.71
C GLY A 295 -24.37 -29.72 -42.21
N THR A 296 -23.47 -30.64 -41.86
CA THR A 296 -22.37 -31.17 -42.73
C THR A 296 -21.21 -30.25 -43.17
N ALA A 297 -20.06 -30.88 -43.42
CA ALA A 297 -18.79 -30.26 -43.77
C ALA A 297 -18.65 -29.96 -45.28
N GLU A 298 -17.77 -29.01 -45.62
CA GLU A 298 -16.66 -29.31 -46.54
C GLU A 298 -15.48 -28.33 -46.38
N THR A 299 -14.28 -28.81 -46.68
CA THR A 299 -13.09 -27.98 -46.92
C THR A 299 -13.01 -27.65 -48.42
N PRO A 300 -12.27 -26.60 -48.83
CA PRO A 300 -11.18 -26.93 -49.75
C PRO A 300 -9.87 -26.20 -49.44
N ALA A 301 -8.76 -26.84 -49.80
CA ALA A 301 -7.41 -26.30 -49.67
C ALA A 301 -6.82 -25.91 -51.03
N ALA A 302 -6.03 -24.84 -51.06
CA ALA A 302 -4.92 -24.58 -52.00
C ALA A 302 -4.05 -23.46 -51.37
N THR A 303 -2.77 -23.66 -51.00
CA THR A 303 -1.58 -23.74 -51.90
C THR A 303 -1.45 -22.44 -52.72
N SER A 304 -0.43 -21.58 -52.59
CA SER A 304 1.03 -21.78 -52.66
C SER A 304 1.79 -20.55 -52.04
N THR A 305 3.12 -20.37 -51.92
CA THR A 305 4.35 -21.21 -52.02
C THR A 305 5.57 -20.44 -51.48
N GLY A 306 6.42 -21.07 -50.63
CA GLY A 306 7.80 -20.63 -50.34
C GLY A 306 7.97 -19.49 -49.32
N LYS A 307 9.13 -19.33 -48.66
CA LYS A 307 10.41 -20.06 -48.79
C LYS A 307 11.19 -19.95 -47.47
N ALA A 308 11.66 -21.08 -46.92
CA ALA A 308 12.58 -21.06 -45.78
C ALA A 308 13.97 -20.54 -46.22
N ALA A 309 14.62 -19.78 -45.35
CA ALA A 309 16.02 -19.39 -45.48
C ALA A 309 16.73 -19.66 -44.14
N GLU A 310 17.09 -20.92 -43.94
CA GLU A 310 18.05 -21.34 -42.93
C GLU A 310 19.46 -20.96 -43.42
N ASN A 311 20.31 -20.42 -42.54
CA ASN A 311 21.74 -20.31 -42.82
C ASN A 311 22.54 -20.39 -41.52
N THR A 312 23.53 -21.28 -41.48
CA THR A 312 24.31 -21.61 -40.27
C THR A 312 25.80 -21.38 -40.51
N ALA A 313 26.53 -21.11 -39.41
CA ALA A 313 27.96 -21.34 -39.19
C ALA A 313 29.02 -20.29 -39.61
N GLY A 314 30.08 -20.22 -38.79
CA GLY A 314 31.29 -19.39 -38.94
C GLY A 314 31.45 -18.33 -37.82
N ALA A 315 31.91 -18.60 -36.59
CA ALA A 315 33.07 -19.35 -36.06
C ALA A 315 34.42 -18.60 -36.10
N GLY A 316 35.00 -18.36 -34.90
CA GLY A 316 36.31 -17.71 -34.65
C GLY A 316 36.28 -16.92 -33.32
N ALA A 317 36.71 -17.40 -32.14
CA ALA A 317 37.94 -18.07 -31.68
C ALA A 317 39.01 -17.08 -31.13
N GLY A 318 39.42 -17.28 -29.85
CA GLY A 318 40.42 -16.46 -29.13
C GLY A 318 39.97 -16.13 -27.68
N ALA A 319 39.98 -17.03 -26.70
CA ALA A 319 41.12 -17.72 -26.04
C ALA A 319 41.94 -16.81 -25.10
N GLY A 320 41.86 -17.03 -23.77
CA GLY A 320 42.66 -16.29 -22.78
C GLY A 320 42.34 -16.55 -21.30
N LYS A 321 42.83 -17.68 -20.76
CA LYS A 321 43.08 -18.09 -19.34
C LYS A 321 42.67 -17.12 -18.20
N GLY A 322 42.10 -17.54 -17.06
CA GLY A 322 42.08 -18.87 -16.42
C GLY A 322 43.17 -19.01 -15.34
N CYS A 323 42.80 -18.95 -14.05
CA CYS A 323 43.63 -19.35 -12.90
C CYS A 323 42.75 -19.70 -11.68
N GLU A 324 42.97 -20.88 -11.10
CA GLU A 324 42.26 -21.39 -9.91
C GLU A 324 42.96 -21.05 -8.58
N ALA A 325 42.18 -21.26 -7.52
CA ALA A 325 42.43 -21.07 -6.09
C ALA A 325 43.85 -21.33 -5.52
N LYS A 326 44.14 -20.60 -4.43
CA LYS A 326 44.80 -21.17 -3.24
C LYS A 326 44.44 -20.42 -1.96
N SER A 327 43.85 -21.12 -1.01
CA SER A 327 43.55 -20.62 0.33
C SER A 327 44.82 -20.35 1.13
N LYS A 328 44.84 -19.26 1.91
CA LYS A 328 45.61 -19.21 3.17
C LYS A 328 44.84 -18.47 4.27
N THR A 329 44.75 -19.17 5.39
CA THR A 329 44.29 -18.79 6.72
C THR A 329 44.74 -17.38 7.17
N ALA A 330 43.83 -16.64 7.80
CA ALA A 330 44.16 -15.60 8.77
C ALA A 330 43.57 -16.01 10.13
N ALA A 331 44.32 -15.79 11.22
CA ALA A 331 44.05 -16.41 12.51
C ALA A 331 43.02 -15.67 13.36
N SER A 332 42.31 -16.43 14.20
CA SER A 332 41.48 -15.91 15.29
C SER A 332 42.33 -15.15 16.32
N ALA A 333 41.86 -13.98 16.76
CA ALA A 333 42.41 -13.26 17.91
C ALA A 333 41.46 -13.38 19.10
N THR A 334 41.84 -14.22 20.06
CA THR A 334 41.09 -14.46 21.30
C THR A 334 41.12 -13.24 22.22
N LEU A 335 39.96 -12.82 22.73
CA LEU A 335 39.86 -12.02 23.96
C LEU A 335 39.04 -12.79 24.99
N THR A 336 39.67 -13.08 26.13
CA THR A 336 39.11 -13.84 27.25
C THR A 336 38.16 -12.99 28.11
N PRO A 337 37.05 -13.55 28.62
CA PRO A 337 36.08 -12.83 29.46
C PRO A 337 36.43 -12.91 30.96
N LEU A 338 36.17 -11.84 31.72
CA LEU A 338 36.14 -11.82 33.19
C LEU A 338 35.50 -10.51 33.71
N PRO A 339 34.94 -10.46 34.94
CA PRO A 339 33.76 -11.20 35.36
C PRO A 339 32.61 -10.28 35.85
N SER A 340 31.45 -10.88 36.11
CA SER A 340 30.23 -10.22 36.59
C SER A 340 30.40 -9.41 37.89
N ARG A 341 29.71 -8.26 37.98
CA ARG A 341 29.34 -7.63 39.26
C ARG A 341 27.87 -7.24 39.27
N THR A 342 27.13 -7.90 40.15
CA THR A 342 25.75 -7.58 40.52
C THR A 342 25.67 -6.29 41.33
N SER A 343 24.77 -5.37 40.98
CA SER A 343 24.22 -4.36 41.88
C SER A 343 22.80 -4.03 41.42
N GLY A 344 21.82 -4.36 42.24
CA GLY A 344 20.42 -4.05 41.93
C GLY A 344 20.11 -2.58 42.21
N ALA A 345 19.40 -1.93 41.29
CA ALA A 345 18.72 -0.67 41.52
C ALA A 345 17.40 -0.68 40.75
N SER A 346 16.29 -0.58 41.47
CA SER A 346 14.95 -0.51 40.88
C SER A 346 14.77 0.82 40.14
N SER A 347 14.58 0.75 38.82
CA SER A 347 14.33 1.92 37.97
C SER A 347 12.86 1.98 37.54
N LYS A 348 12.02 2.26 38.55
CA LYS A 348 10.83 3.12 38.50
C LYS A 348 10.23 3.39 37.11
N ALA A 349 9.04 2.84 36.87
CA ALA A 349 8.20 3.18 35.74
C ALA A 349 7.95 4.70 35.63
N THR A 350 8.28 5.29 34.49
CA THR A 350 7.82 6.62 34.08
C THR A 350 6.55 6.49 33.26
N GLY A 351 5.45 6.12 33.91
CA GLY A 351 4.12 6.28 33.34
C GLY A 351 3.81 7.78 33.23
N ALA A 352 3.60 8.27 32.01
CA ALA A 352 3.11 9.62 31.76
C ALA A 352 1.61 9.66 32.10
N ALA A 353 1.29 9.90 33.38
CA ALA A 353 -0.08 10.06 33.85
C ALA A 353 -0.66 11.42 33.39
N ASN A 354 -1.16 11.47 32.16
CA ASN A 354 -2.00 12.56 31.70
C ASN A 354 -3.42 12.35 32.25
N ASN A 355 -3.84 13.30 33.09
CA ASN A 355 -5.09 13.24 33.85
C ASN A 355 -6.32 13.53 32.96
N ALA A 356 -6.79 12.52 32.23
CA ALA A 356 -8.12 12.50 31.62
C ALA A 356 -9.07 11.69 32.50
N GLN A 357 -10.27 12.20 32.76
CA GLN A 357 -11.28 11.53 33.60
C GLN A 357 -11.95 10.38 32.85
N GLY A 358 -11.24 9.25 32.76
CA GLY A 358 -11.74 8.07 32.07
C GLY A 358 -11.33 6.76 32.74
N VAL A 359 -12.13 5.72 32.49
CA VAL A 359 -11.89 4.37 33.01
C VAL A 359 -11.02 3.62 32.01
N ASN A 360 -9.98 2.92 32.50
CA ASN A 360 -9.24 1.98 31.65
C ASN A 360 -10.11 0.74 31.39
N VAL A 361 -10.44 0.48 30.12
CA VAL A 361 -11.20 -0.71 29.69
C VAL A 361 -10.31 -1.85 29.20
N GLN A 362 -8.99 -1.66 29.08
CA GLN A 362 -8.06 -2.75 28.76
C GLN A 362 -7.97 -3.74 29.93
N THR A 363 -8.53 -4.93 29.74
CA THR A 363 -8.56 -6.02 30.73
C THR A 363 -7.44 -7.04 30.57
N PHE A 364 -6.74 -7.05 29.43
CA PHE A 364 -5.62 -7.97 29.22
C PHE A 364 -4.44 -7.65 30.14
N THR A 365 -3.90 -8.69 30.80
CA THR A 365 -2.87 -8.56 31.85
C THR A 365 -1.54 -9.23 31.50
N GLY A 366 -1.39 -9.77 30.29
CA GLY A 366 -0.08 -10.27 29.82
C GLY A 366 0.94 -9.13 29.73
N THR A 367 2.20 -9.38 30.12
CA THR A 367 3.24 -8.35 30.25
C THR A 367 4.59 -8.71 29.61
N LEU A 368 4.67 -9.79 28.82
CA LEU A 368 5.85 -10.09 28.03
C LEU A 368 6.10 -8.91 27.05
N GLY A 369 7.34 -8.43 26.98
CA GLY A 369 7.68 -7.22 26.22
C GLY A 369 7.20 -5.87 26.81
N GLY A 370 6.23 -5.89 27.72
CA GLY A 370 5.58 -4.71 28.29
C GLY A 370 4.10 -4.96 28.56
N ALA A 371 3.49 -4.16 29.42
CA ALA A 371 2.03 -4.15 29.60
C ALA A 371 1.33 -3.47 28.42
N PRO A 372 0.07 -3.82 28.09
CA PRO A 372 -0.65 -3.12 27.04
C PRO A 372 -0.95 -1.68 27.49
N PRO A 373 -0.84 -0.66 26.62
CA PRO A 373 -1.21 0.70 26.98
C PRO A 373 -2.68 0.77 27.39
N PRO A 374 -3.03 1.56 28.42
CA PRO A 374 -4.42 1.66 28.85
C PRO A 374 -5.30 2.25 27.74
N VAL A 375 -6.50 1.71 27.61
CA VAL A 375 -7.56 2.25 26.75
C VAL A 375 -8.47 3.08 27.64
N ILE A 376 -8.35 4.39 27.57
CA ILE A 376 -9.10 5.32 28.42
C ILE A 376 -10.45 5.63 27.75
N SER A 377 -11.54 5.12 28.33
CA SER A 377 -12.93 5.43 27.98
C SER A 377 -13.38 6.74 28.66
N SER A 378 -13.99 7.64 27.89
CA SER A 378 -14.45 8.97 28.29
C SER A 378 -15.80 9.30 27.66
N ASN A 379 -16.42 10.41 28.07
CA ASN A 379 -17.68 10.90 27.52
C ASN A 379 -17.50 11.84 26.29
N ALA A 380 -16.39 11.71 25.56
CA ALA A 380 -16.11 12.47 24.35
C ALA A 380 -16.78 11.86 23.10
N GLU A 381 -16.86 12.64 22.01
CA GLU A 381 -17.37 12.22 20.70
C GLU A 381 -16.55 11.06 20.09
N LYS A 382 -15.25 11.01 20.39
CA LYS A 382 -14.39 9.84 20.22
C LYS A 382 -14.08 9.26 21.62
N PRO A 383 -14.93 8.38 22.17
CA PRO A 383 -14.91 8.08 23.61
C PRO A 383 -13.65 7.36 24.07
N PHE A 384 -13.00 6.55 23.24
CA PHE A 384 -11.84 5.73 23.62
C PHE A 384 -10.53 6.36 23.19
N SER A 385 -9.47 6.23 24.00
CA SER A 385 -8.14 6.72 23.63
C SER A 385 -6.99 5.83 24.09
N VAL A 386 -5.93 5.76 23.27
CA VAL A 386 -4.74 4.92 23.49
C VAL A 386 -3.49 5.71 23.09
N ASN A 387 -2.60 5.97 24.06
CA ASN A 387 -1.42 6.82 23.89
C ASN A 387 -1.72 8.20 23.24
N GLY A 388 -2.93 8.74 23.47
CA GLY A 388 -3.38 10.03 22.92
C GLY A 388 -4.10 9.97 21.57
N ASN A 389 -4.07 8.84 20.86
CA ASN A 389 -4.91 8.61 19.68
C ASN A 389 -6.35 8.32 20.13
N THR A 390 -7.36 8.78 19.38
CA THR A 390 -8.78 8.69 19.76
C THR A 390 -9.59 7.86 18.76
N PHE A 391 -10.51 7.04 19.29
CA PHE A 391 -11.26 6.02 18.56
C PHE A 391 -12.75 6.07 18.89
N ASN A 392 -13.59 5.74 17.92
CA ASN A 392 -15.04 5.75 18.08
C ASN A 392 -15.56 4.44 18.72
N GLY A 393 -14.87 3.32 18.50
CA GLY A 393 -15.25 1.99 18.99
C GLY A 393 -14.27 1.40 20.01
N GLU A 394 -14.79 0.69 21.00
CA GLU A 394 -14.01 0.10 22.10
C GLU A 394 -13.05 -0.99 21.60
N SER A 395 -13.56 -1.93 20.81
CA SER A 395 -12.82 -3.07 20.28
C SER A 395 -11.64 -2.62 19.39
N VAL A 396 -11.79 -1.53 18.63
CA VAL A 396 -10.71 -0.94 17.81
C VAL A 396 -9.60 -0.36 18.69
N ALA A 397 -9.98 0.34 19.76
CA ALA A 397 -9.02 0.89 20.72
C ALA A 397 -8.29 -0.22 21.51
N LEU A 398 -9.02 -1.28 21.92
CA LEU A 398 -8.44 -2.47 22.55
C LEU A 398 -7.49 -3.21 21.60
N GLY A 399 -7.86 -3.37 20.32
CA GLY A 399 -6.99 -3.93 19.27
C GLY A 399 -5.70 -3.13 19.13
N ARG A 400 -5.81 -1.81 19.01
CA ARG A 400 -4.63 -0.92 18.94
C ARG A 400 -3.76 -0.99 20.19
N SER A 401 -4.34 -1.17 21.36
CA SER A 401 -3.61 -1.39 22.62
C SER A 401 -2.82 -2.72 22.58
N CYS A 402 -3.41 -3.80 22.07
CA CYS A 402 -2.73 -5.08 21.85
C CYS A 402 -1.60 -4.96 20.80
N ASP A 403 -1.81 -4.24 19.71
CA ASP A 403 -0.78 -4.07 18.67
C ASP A 403 0.41 -3.24 19.15
N ILE A 404 0.19 -2.21 19.97
CA ILE A 404 1.28 -1.44 20.58
C ILE A 404 2.08 -2.30 21.57
N GLN A 405 1.41 -3.18 22.33
CA GLN A 405 2.11 -4.18 23.15
C GLN A 405 2.96 -5.13 22.31
N HIS A 406 2.40 -5.66 21.23
CA HIS A 406 3.11 -6.60 20.36
C HIS A 406 4.36 -5.97 19.77
N ASN A 407 4.28 -4.74 19.26
CA ASN A 407 5.45 -4.02 18.75
C ASN A 407 6.53 -3.84 19.83
N ALA A 408 6.16 -3.44 21.06
CA ALA A 408 7.11 -3.34 22.17
C ALA A 408 7.74 -4.70 22.53
N CYS A 409 6.98 -5.79 22.44
CA CYS A 409 7.49 -7.15 22.61
C CYS A 409 8.43 -7.58 21.48
N ALA A 410 8.08 -7.28 20.23
CA ALA A 410 8.92 -7.56 19.07
C ALA A 410 10.26 -6.82 19.16
N ASP A 411 10.25 -5.54 19.55
CA ASP A 411 11.46 -4.76 19.80
C ASP A 411 12.31 -5.35 20.94
N ALA A 412 11.69 -5.79 22.03
CA ALA A 412 12.38 -6.45 23.14
C ALA A 412 12.95 -7.82 22.74
N ALA A 413 12.28 -8.58 21.88
CA ALA A 413 12.80 -9.84 21.33
C ALA A 413 13.95 -9.62 20.34
N ASN A 414 13.79 -8.67 19.41
CA ASN A 414 14.79 -8.33 18.39
C ASN A 414 16.06 -7.70 18.98
N SER A 415 15.95 -6.96 20.07
CA SER A 415 17.08 -6.43 20.84
C SER A 415 17.74 -7.46 21.78
N GLY A 416 17.24 -8.70 21.82
CA GLY A 416 17.77 -9.78 22.67
C GLY A 416 17.43 -9.64 24.16
N GLN A 417 16.50 -8.76 24.53
CA GLN A 417 16.02 -8.62 25.91
C GLN A 417 15.05 -9.74 26.32
N LEU A 418 14.36 -10.37 25.35
CA LEU A 418 13.50 -11.54 25.57
C LEU A 418 14.14 -12.82 25.02
N SER A 419 14.06 -13.91 25.79
CA SER A 419 14.50 -15.24 25.40
C SER A 419 13.34 -16.05 24.81
N GLY A 420 13.45 -16.43 23.54
CA GLY A 420 12.43 -17.21 22.82
C GLY A 420 11.96 -16.60 21.50
N GLY A 421 12.38 -15.37 21.19
CA GLY A 421 12.08 -14.70 19.92
C GLY A 421 10.64 -14.21 19.78
N VAL A 422 10.35 -13.59 18.63
CA VAL A 422 9.06 -12.91 18.36
C VAL A 422 7.83 -13.83 18.41
N GLY A 423 7.98 -15.15 18.22
CA GLY A 423 6.85 -16.09 18.28
C GLY A 423 6.12 -16.13 19.64
N GLN A 424 6.79 -15.74 20.73
CA GLN A 424 6.13 -15.57 22.03
C GLN A 424 5.26 -14.30 22.07
N CYS A 425 5.68 -13.24 21.36
CA CYS A 425 4.91 -12.01 21.20
C CYS A 425 3.65 -12.26 20.36
N GLU A 426 3.72 -13.08 19.31
CA GLU A 426 2.53 -13.52 18.55
C GLU A 426 1.52 -14.25 19.44
N THR A 427 2.01 -15.15 20.30
CA THR A 427 1.16 -15.89 21.26
C THR A 427 0.45 -14.94 22.23
N GLN A 428 1.16 -13.91 22.69
CA GLN A 428 0.60 -12.87 23.56
C GLN A 428 -0.37 -11.94 22.83
N LEU A 429 -0.09 -11.56 21.57
CA LEU A 429 -1.00 -10.77 20.74
C LEU A 429 -2.31 -11.51 20.51
N ALA A 430 -2.25 -12.80 20.18
CA ALA A 430 -3.43 -13.65 20.05
C ALA A 430 -4.24 -13.72 21.37
N ALA A 431 -3.56 -13.87 22.51
CA ALA A 431 -4.21 -13.85 23.82
C ALA A 431 -4.80 -12.48 24.20
N CYS A 432 -4.18 -11.38 23.77
CA CYS A 432 -4.67 -10.01 23.98
C CYS A 432 -5.90 -9.73 23.10
N ARG A 433 -5.84 -10.05 21.80
CA ARG A 433 -6.97 -9.93 20.87
C ARG A 433 -8.14 -10.84 21.30
N ALA A 434 -7.88 -12.03 21.83
CA ALA A 434 -8.92 -12.91 22.39
C ALA A 434 -9.54 -12.44 23.72
N ALA A 435 -8.99 -11.41 24.37
CA ALA A 435 -9.57 -10.78 25.55
C ALA A 435 -10.49 -9.58 25.24
N ILE A 436 -10.58 -9.20 23.96
CA ILE A 436 -11.51 -8.19 23.46
C ILE A 436 -12.91 -8.82 23.40
N GLN A 437 -13.90 -8.17 24.00
CA GLN A 437 -15.32 -8.59 24.03
C GLN A 437 -16.15 -7.80 23.01
#